data_AF-A0A348PGY6-F1
#
_entry.id   AF-A0A348PGY6-F1
#
_cell.length_a   1.000
_cell.length_b   1.000
_cell.length_c   1.000
_cell.angle_alpha   90.00
_cell.angle_beta   90.00
_cell.angle_gamma   90.00
#
_symmetry.space_group_name_H-M   'P 1'
#
loop_
_entity.id
_entity.type
_entity.pdbx_description
1 polymer ?
#
loop_
_entity_poly.entity_id
_entity_poly.type
_entity_poly.pdbx_seq_one_letter_code
_entity_poly.pdbx_strand_id
1 'polypeptide(L)'
;ASAIGGLDSYDNALHTMQAGRSISVAFASGQVFGIGADYFFKNGSGQSVGGYVTLALSDGTQFVRTVTGSDTFAGFWSNDAAITRISISPVGPGANANFLGMDNMDIGFAPVPTPGAIALLSLAGYTAGRRRRG
;
A
#
# COMPACT_ATOMS: atom_id res chain seq x y z
N ALA A 1 9.03 9.31 -23.40
CA ALA A 1 7.60 8.93 -23.50
C ALA A 1 6.88 9.65 -22.36
N SER A 2 6.19 10.74 -22.65
CA SER A 2 5.37 11.45 -21.66
C SER A 2 3.94 10.95 -21.84
N ALA A 3 3.36 10.33 -20.82
CA ALA A 3 1.94 9.99 -20.87
C ALA A 3 1.14 11.29 -20.86
N ILE A 4 0.21 11.47 -21.79
CA ILE A 4 -0.88 12.44 -21.64
C ILE A 4 -1.82 11.86 -20.58
N GLY A 5 -1.45 11.95 -19.30
CA GLY A 5 -2.24 11.29 -18.27
C GLY A 5 -1.54 11.18 -16.94
N GLY A 6 -1.69 12.21 -16.10
CA GLY A 6 -1.68 12.19 -14.63
C GLY A 6 -0.40 11.76 -13.90
N LEU A 7 0.29 10.73 -14.39
CA LEU A 7 1.41 10.06 -13.77
C LEU A 7 2.58 9.89 -14.76
N ASP A 8 3.79 10.04 -14.26
CA ASP A 8 5.04 9.69 -14.95
C ASP A 8 5.88 8.72 -14.10
N SER A 9 6.84 8.07 -14.75
CA SER A 9 7.86 7.27 -14.05
C SER A 9 9.21 7.91 -14.23
N TYR A 10 9.89 8.20 -13.13
CA TYR A 10 11.26 8.72 -13.11
C TYR A 10 11.93 8.29 -11.80
N ASP A 11 13.26 8.13 -11.81
CA ASP A 11 14.06 7.75 -10.64
C ASP A 11 13.57 6.46 -9.93
N ASN A 12 13.15 5.47 -10.72
CA ASN A 12 12.62 4.18 -10.26
C ASN A 12 11.31 4.26 -9.45
N ALA A 13 10.57 5.37 -9.57
CA ALA A 13 9.33 5.61 -8.85
C ALA A 13 8.19 6.09 -9.76
N LEU A 14 6.95 6.03 -9.26
CA LEU A 14 5.77 6.62 -9.89
C LEU A 14 5.50 8.00 -9.29
N HIS A 15 5.22 8.97 -10.14
CA HIS A 15 5.02 10.35 -9.75
C HIS A 15 3.78 10.95 -10.40
N THR A 16 3.20 11.96 -9.76
CA THR A 16 2.21 12.82 -10.40
C THR A 16 2.89 13.83 -11.31
N MET A 17 2.35 14.03 -12.51
CA MET A 17 2.86 15.05 -13.46
C MET A 17 2.40 16.47 -13.15
N GLN A 18 1.51 16.64 -12.16
CA GLN A 18 0.96 17.92 -11.73
C GLN A 18 0.99 17.98 -10.20
N ALA A 19 1.40 19.12 -9.65
CA ALA A 19 1.40 19.35 -8.22
C ALA A 19 -0.03 19.25 -7.64
N GLY A 20 -0.15 18.80 -6.39
CA GLY A 20 -1.44 18.67 -5.70
C GLY A 20 -2.35 17.55 -6.22
N ARG A 21 -1.86 16.67 -7.08
CA ARG A 21 -2.65 15.53 -7.56
C ARG A 21 -2.50 14.32 -6.63
N SER A 22 -3.54 13.50 -6.65
CA SER A 22 -3.60 12.24 -5.91
C SER A 22 -3.22 11.06 -6.81
N ILE A 23 -2.62 10.04 -6.22
CA ILE A 23 -2.41 8.73 -6.82
C ILE A 23 -3.53 7.81 -6.33
N SER A 24 -4.09 6.96 -7.20
CA SER A 24 -5.06 5.95 -6.78
C SER A 24 -4.73 4.62 -7.42
N VAL A 25 -4.62 3.58 -6.59
CA VAL A 25 -4.32 2.22 -7.01
C VAL A 25 -5.53 1.35 -6.70
N ALA A 26 -6.06 0.68 -7.72
CA ALA A 26 -7.16 -0.26 -7.59
C ALA A 26 -6.65 -1.69 -7.77
N PHE A 27 -7.09 -2.58 -6.90
CA PHE A 27 -6.76 -3.99 -6.96
C PHE A 27 -7.85 -4.74 -7.73
N ALA A 28 -7.49 -5.28 -8.89
CA ALA A 28 -8.45 -5.97 -9.75
C ALA A 28 -8.76 -7.40 -9.27
N SER A 29 -7.86 -8.00 -8.51
CA SER A 29 -8.00 -9.36 -8.00
C SER A 29 -7.12 -9.57 -6.76
N GLY A 30 -7.34 -10.70 -6.08
CA GLY A 30 -6.67 -11.03 -4.82
C GLY A 30 -7.42 -10.44 -3.63
N GLN A 31 -7.48 -11.21 -2.55
CA GLN A 31 -7.97 -10.71 -1.26
C GLN A 31 -6.82 -9.95 -0.59
N VAL A 32 -6.62 -8.69 -1.01
CA VAL A 32 -5.61 -7.80 -0.45
C VAL A 32 -6.07 -7.34 0.93
N PHE A 33 -5.24 -7.55 1.95
CA PHE A 33 -5.48 -7.08 3.32
C PHE A 33 -4.39 -6.11 3.77
N GLY A 34 -3.19 -6.22 3.20
CA GLY A 34 -2.07 -5.33 3.49
C GLY A 34 -1.72 -4.47 2.27
N ILE A 35 -1.42 -3.21 2.51
CA ILE A 35 -0.79 -2.36 1.51
C ILE A 35 0.22 -1.43 2.18
N GLY A 36 1.40 -1.29 1.60
CA GLY A 36 2.40 -0.33 2.01
C GLY A 36 3.20 0.17 0.81
N ALA A 37 3.77 1.36 0.94
CA ALA A 37 4.69 1.91 -0.04
C ALA A 37 5.55 2.98 0.62
N ASP A 38 6.65 3.32 -0.03
CA ASP A 38 7.42 4.51 0.25
C ASP A 38 6.74 5.70 -0.44
N TYR A 39 6.48 6.77 0.31
CA TYR A 39 5.88 8.00 -0.20
C TYR A 39 6.84 9.16 -0.05
N PHE A 40 6.80 10.05 -1.04
CA PHE A 40 7.69 11.20 -1.05
C PHE A 40 7.12 12.35 -1.88
N PHE A 41 7.76 13.52 -1.77
CA PHE A 41 7.39 14.70 -2.54
C PHE A 41 8.58 15.29 -3.26
N LYS A 42 8.34 15.78 -4.48
CA LYS A 42 9.27 16.63 -5.21
C LYS A 42 8.66 18.01 -5.42
N ASN A 43 9.47 19.06 -5.43
CA ASN A 43 9.02 20.39 -5.85
C ASN A 43 9.21 20.60 -7.37
N GLY A 44 8.83 21.77 -7.90
CA GLY A 44 8.98 22.09 -9.33
C GLY A 44 10.41 22.12 -9.87
N SER A 45 11.42 22.06 -8.99
CA SER A 45 12.84 21.95 -9.34
C SER A 45 13.38 20.53 -9.19
N GLY A 46 12.53 19.53 -8.89
CA GLY A 46 12.91 18.13 -8.70
C GLY A 46 13.59 17.84 -7.35
N GLN A 47 13.57 18.78 -6.39
CA GLN A 47 14.16 18.58 -5.07
C GLN A 47 13.17 17.87 -4.14
N SER A 48 13.68 16.95 -3.32
CA SER A 48 12.87 16.28 -2.30
C SER A 48 12.46 17.27 -1.21
N VAL A 49 11.19 17.25 -0.83
CA VAL A 49 10.62 18.14 0.18
C VAL A 49 9.75 17.36 1.16
N GLY A 50 9.64 17.86 2.38
CA GLY A 50 8.71 17.29 3.35
C GLY A 50 7.26 17.69 3.07
N GLY A 51 6.32 16.90 3.56
CA GLY A 51 4.89 17.19 3.41
C GLY A 51 4.02 16.23 4.19
N TYR A 52 2.73 16.22 3.88
CA TYR A 52 1.77 15.30 4.46
C TYR A 52 0.97 14.60 3.36
N VAL A 53 0.73 13.31 3.55
CA VAL A 53 -0.16 12.52 2.70
C VAL A 53 -1.34 12.02 3.52
N THR A 54 -2.51 12.04 2.91
CA THR A 54 -3.67 11.28 3.36
C THR A 54 -3.73 9.99 2.57
N LEU A 55 -3.80 8.87 3.29
CA LEU A 55 -4.00 7.54 2.74
C LEU A 55 -5.45 7.14 3.07
N ALA A 56 -6.27 6.99 2.05
CA ALA A 56 -7.67 6.59 2.17
C ALA A 56 -7.89 5.24 1.49
N LEU A 57 -8.45 4.28 2.21
CA LEU A 57 -8.66 2.91 1.76
C LEU A 57 -10.14 2.67 1.44
N SER A 58 -10.41 1.68 0.60
CA SER A 58 -11.78 1.31 0.22
C SER A 58 -12.64 0.79 1.37
N ASP A 59 -12.02 0.34 2.46
CA ASP A 59 -12.73 -0.10 3.67
C ASP A 59 -13.22 1.08 4.54
N GLY A 60 -12.96 2.32 4.10
CA GLY A 60 -13.32 3.54 4.81
C GLY A 60 -12.25 4.05 5.77
N THR A 61 -11.17 3.29 5.98
CA THR A 61 -10.05 3.73 6.80
C THR A 61 -9.31 4.88 6.13
N GLN A 62 -9.02 5.92 6.91
CA GLN A 62 -8.23 7.05 6.47
C GLN A 62 -7.23 7.46 7.55
N PHE A 63 -5.99 7.74 7.15
CA PHE A 63 -4.98 8.25 8.05
C PHE A 63 -4.01 9.19 7.35
N VAL A 64 -3.48 10.15 8.12
CA VAL A 64 -2.48 11.10 7.66
C VAL A 64 -1.10 10.62 8.07
N ARG A 65 -0.12 10.80 7.18
CA ARG A 65 1.29 10.54 7.45
C ARG A 65 2.13 11.74 7.07
N THR A 66 3.09 12.03 7.94
CA THR A 66 4.16 12.98 7.66
C THR A 66 5.18 12.30 6.77
N VAL A 67 5.61 12.99 5.73
CA VAL A 67 6.64 12.55 4.80
C VAL A 67 7.86 13.42 5.04
N THR A 68 8.94 12.81 5.54
CA THR A 68 10.15 13.53 5.93
C THR A 68 11.25 13.33 4.89
N GLY A 69 11.09 13.99 3.73
CA GLY A 69 12.13 14.01 2.71
C GLY A 69 12.00 12.89 1.68
N SER A 70 13.11 12.20 1.39
CA SER A 70 13.27 11.42 0.16
C SER A 70 12.37 10.21 0.07
N ASP A 71 12.14 9.46 1.16
CA ASP A 71 11.27 8.27 1.19
C ASP A 71 10.69 8.09 2.60
N THR A 72 9.38 7.87 2.72
CA THR A 72 8.75 7.53 4.00
C THR A 72 7.77 6.39 3.81
N PHE A 73 8.14 5.21 4.33
CA PHE A 73 7.27 4.06 4.31
C PHE A 73 6.02 4.29 5.16
N ALA A 74 4.85 4.07 4.56
CA ALA A 74 3.64 3.88 5.32
C ALA A 74 2.78 2.77 4.71
N GLY A 75 2.19 1.98 5.60
CA GLY A 75 1.29 0.92 5.22
C GLY A 75 0.17 0.74 6.21
N PHE A 76 -0.76 -0.14 5.82
CA PHE A 76 -1.92 -0.51 6.59
C PHE A 76 -2.24 -1.98 6.36
N TRP A 77 -2.75 -2.63 7.41
CA TRP A 77 -3.29 -3.97 7.37
C TRP A 77 -4.73 -3.94 7.87
N SER A 78 -5.68 -4.34 7.02
CA SER A 78 -7.08 -4.50 7.40
C SER A 78 -7.30 -5.85 8.07
N ASN A 79 -8.12 -5.90 9.12
CA ASN A 79 -8.44 -7.14 9.82
C ASN A 79 -9.78 -7.74 9.38
N ASP A 80 -10.66 -6.92 8.79
CA ASP A 80 -12.08 -7.27 8.63
C ASP A 80 -12.52 -7.39 7.17
N ALA A 81 -11.94 -6.59 6.26
CA ALA A 81 -12.36 -6.54 4.87
C ALA A 81 -11.16 -6.43 3.90
N ALA A 82 -11.32 -6.99 2.71
CA ALA A 82 -10.33 -6.85 1.66
C ALA A 82 -10.30 -5.40 1.13
N ILE A 83 -9.10 -4.86 0.99
CA ILE A 83 -8.82 -3.55 0.40
C ILE A 83 -8.88 -3.70 -1.13
N THR A 84 -9.79 -2.98 -1.76
CA THR A 84 -9.95 -2.94 -3.22
C THR A 84 -9.32 -1.69 -3.84
N ARG A 85 -9.05 -0.66 -3.04
CA ARG A 85 -8.42 0.58 -3.49
C ARG A 85 -7.67 1.27 -2.36
N ILE A 86 -6.56 1.90 -2.71
CA ILE A 86 -5.95 3.00 -1.95
C ILE A 86 -5.99 4.29 -2.77
N SER A 87 -6.22 5.41 -2.09
CA SER A 87 -6.04 6.75 -2.61
C SER A 87 -5.04 7.50 -1.75
N ILE A 88 -4.02 8.06 -2.38
CA ILE A 88 -2.94 8.82 -1.74
C ILE A 88 -3.07 10.26 -2.21
N SER A 89 -3.31 11.18 -1.27
CA SER A 89 -3.56 12.59 -1.58
C SER A 89 -2.64 13.50 -0.79
N PRO A 90 -1.97 14.49 -1.43
CA PRO A 90 -1.24 15.52 -0.70
C PRO A 90 -2.18 16.37 0.14
N VAL A 91 -1.78 16.69 1.37
CA VAL A 91 -2.53 17.56 2.28
C VAL A 91 -1.60 18.51 3.04
N GLY A 92 -2.19 19.55 3.63
CA GLY A 92 -1.45 20.53 4.43
C GLY A 92 -0.65 21.55 3.60
N PRO A 93 0.28 22.28 4.24
CA PRO A 93 1.08 23.30 3.58
C PRO A 93 1.93 22.72 2.44
N GLY A 94 1.91 23.38 1.28
CA GLY A 94 2.67 22.93 0.11
C GLY A 94 2.01 21.81 -0.70
N ALA A 95 0.83 21.30 -0.28
CA ALA A 95 0.13 20.24 -1.00
C ALA A 95 -0.06 20.54 -2.49
N ASN A 96 -0.44 21.78 -2.84
CA ASN A 96 -0.67 22.20 -4.22
C ASN A 96 0.59 22.64 -4.98
N ALA A 97 1.75 22.64 -4.32
CA ALA A 97 3.03 23.07 -4.90
C ALA A 97 3.99 21.89 -5.16
N ASN A 98 3.71 20.74 -4.56
CA ASN A 98 4.56 19.56 -4.61
C ASN A 98 3.91 18.44 -5.42
N PHE A 99 4.76 17.66 -6.08
CA PHE A 99 4.45 16.48 -6.88
C PHE A 99 4.58 15.25 -5.98
N LEU A 100 3.51 14.49 -5.85
CA LEU A 100 3.47 13.27 -5.06
C LEU A 100 4.20 12.16 -5.82
N GLY A 101 5.08 11.44 -5.11
CA GLY A 101 5.76 10.25 -5.58
C GLY A 101 5.46 9.04 -4.69
N MET A 102 5.56 7.85 -5.27
CA MET A 102 5.43 6.57 -4.58
C MET A 102 6.31 5.52 -5.24
N ASP A 103 6.99 4.71 -4.42
CA ASP A 103 7.80 3.58 -4.84
C ASP A 103 7.75 2.43 -3.80
N ASN A 104 8.52 1.37 -4.05
CA ASN A 104 8.68 0.21 -3.17
C ASN A 104 7.36 -0.32 -2.56
N MET A 105 6.40 -0.65 -3.43
CA MET A 105 5.07 -1.08 -3.01
C MET A 105 5.06 -2.54 -2.49
N ASP A 106 4.52 -2.71 -1.28
CA ASP A 106 4.24 -4.00 -0.66
C ASP A 106 2.73 -4.29 -0.62
N ILE A 107 2.36 -5.51 -0.99
CA ILE A 107 0.96 -5.98 -0.99
C ILE A 107 0.86 -7.25 -0.16
N GLY A 108 0.03 -7.20 0.87
CA GLY A 108 -0.29 -8.31 1.75
C GLY A 108 -1.61 -8.96 1.38
N PHE A 109 -1.63 -10.29 1.32
CA PHE A 109 -2.84 -11.08 1.01
C PHE A 109 -3.26 -11.90 2.23
N ALA A 110 -4.54 -12.29 2.29
CA ALA A 110 -4.99 -13.24 3.29
C ALA A 110 -4.16 -14.54 3.22
N PRO A 111 -3.72 -15.08 4.36
CA PRO A 111 -3.10 -16.39 4.38
C PRO A 111 -4.13 -17.42 3.92
N VAL A 112 -3.93 -17.98 2.72
CA VAL A 112 -4.67 -19.14 2.23
C VAL A 112 -3.93 -20.37 2.74
N PRO A 113 -4.50 -21.18 3.67
CA PRO A 113 -3.86 -22.41 4.11
C PRO A 113 -3.57 -23.27 2.89
N THR A 114 -2.30 -23.64 2.69
CA THR A 114 -1.97 -24.57 1.62
C THR A 114 -2.72 -25.88 1.86
N PRO A 115 -3.26 -26.55 0.83
CA PRO A 115 -3.98 -27.81 1.01
C PRO A 115 -3.18 -28.85 1.83
N GLY A 116 -1.85 -28.85 1.68
CA GLY A 116 -0.94 -29.68 2.48
C GLY A 116 -0.88 -29.32 3.97
N ALA A 117 -1.00 -28.05 4.34
CA ALA A 117 -1.05 -27.64 5.75
C ALA A 117 -2.32 -28.17 6.44
N ILE A 118 -3.46 -28.16 5.74
CA ILE A 118 -4.70 -28.76 6.24
C ILE A 118 -4.55 -30.29 6.36
N ALA A 119 -3.94 -30.94 5.37
CA ALA A 119 -3.68 -32.38 5.42
C ALA A 119 -2.76 -32.76 6.59
N LEU A 120 -1.70 -31.98 6.84
CA LEU A 120 -0.77 -32.20 7.95
C LEU A 120 -1.43 -31.94 9.31
N LEU A 121 -2.21 -30.86 9.46
CA LEU A 121 -2.98 -30.59 10.68
C LEU A 121 -3.99 -31.72 10.95
N SER A 122 -4.65 -32.21 9.92
CA SER A 122 -5.60 -33.32 10.00
C SER A 122 -4.92 -34.63 10.45
N LEU A 123 -3.75 -34.93 9.87
CA LEU A 123 -2.97 -36.11 10.23
C LEU A 123 -2.38 -36.03 11.65
N ALA A 124 -1.88 -34.86 12.05
CA ALA A 124 -1.38 -34.61 13.40
C ALA A 124 -2.51 -34.76 14.44
N GLY A 125 -3.70 -34.22 14.17
CA GLY A 125 -4.88 -34.40 15.00
C GLY A 125 -5.30 -35.87 15.13
N TYR A 126 -5.29 -36.61 14.02
CA TYR A 126 -5.63 -38.04 14.01
C TYR A 126 -4.64 -38.89 14.82
N THR A 127 -3.34 -38.67 14.61
CA THR A 127 -2.29 -39.44 15.30
C THR A 127 -2.19 -39.11 16.79
N ALA A 128 -2.38 -37.84 17.18
CA ALA A 128 -2.41 -37.43 18.58
C ALA A 128 -3.67 -37.95 19.30
N GLY A 129 -4.84 -37.94 18.63
CA GLY A 129 -6.08 -38.48 19.17
C GLY A 129 -6.04 -40.00 19.35
N ARG A 130 -5.38 -40.73 18.43
CA ARG A 130 -5.20 -42.19 18.52
C ARG A 130 -4.30 -42.59 19.69
N ARG A 131 -3.25 -41.82 19.99
CA ARG A 131 -2.33 -42.10 21.12
C ARG A 131 -2.95 -41.86 22.50
N ARG A 132 -3.99 -41.02 22.61
CA ARG A 132 -4.66 -40.73 23.89
C ARG A 132 -5.78 -41.70 24.26
N ARG A 133 -6.17 -42.59 23.34
CA ARG A 133 -7.26 -43.57 23.53
C ARG A 133 -6.78 -45.03 23.61
N GLY A 134 -5.46 -45.25 23.59
CA GLY A 134 -4.83 -46.56 23.75
C GLY A 134 -4.25 -46.73 25.14
#